data_AF-A0A5M9X1B9-F1
#
_entry.id   AF-A0A5M9X1B9-F1
#
_cell.length_a   1.000
_cell.length_b   1.000
_cell.length_c   1.000
_cell.angle_alpha   90.00
_cell.angle_beta   90.00
_cell.angle_gamma   90.00
#
_symmetry.space_group_name_H-M   'P 1'
#
loop_
_entity.id
_entity.type
_entity.pdbx_description
1 polymer ?
#
loop_
_entity_poly.entity_id
_entity_poly.type
_entity_poly.pdbx_seq_one_letter_code
_entity_poly.pdbx_strand_id
1 'polypeptide(L)'
;MNNSKLGDQFLKKSGIMLCMLVLYFPLCIGITWLLFQAINQVDSSAFYRYATENKFSEDVFFSPEIDAKTSIGNTITKTFKMIGNELPDITQAIFHELLKEKTIFLSQLNENKAYMEYLADNNLTVEELIAYMGSISNLSNEILNGSFYFSAVIIFLILYIFFRFRIELYWLAGILYVFSILDVFTSGIFSSIFYKPMGLASKMMGQDYTLNQYNMYIGFLPKIKEAFLTFIIFDTIGQNYREEWNRRRSKKLTEIYCSIGIILSMMRDLKTANGNDRFVKISKLNIDLHYIIKFSKRNKKDLALKEVKELTLMFLRRIKSGSIFVGDVIIFLERVETLLKSSVDLKNDEHSLS
;
A
#
# COMPACT_ATOMS: atom_id res chain seq x y z
N MET A 1 -18.75 26.77 16.40
CA MET A 1 -17.70 25.82 15.96
C MET A 1 -16.36 26.54 16.11
N ASN A 2 -15.40 25.98 16.84
CA ASN A 2 -14.26 26.73 17.38
C ASN A 2 -13.08 26.78 16.39
N ASN A 3 -12.86 27.93 15.74
CA ASN A 3 -11.87 28.10 14.65
C ASN A 3 -10.42 27.79 15.07
N SER A 4 -10.08 27.90 16.36
CA SER A 4 -8.71 27.60 16.85
C SER A 4 -8.34 26.12 16.76
N LYS A 5 -9.29 25.20 17.01
CA LYS A 5 -9.03 23.75 16.94
C LYS A 5 -8.84 23.25 15.51
N LEU A 6 -9.42 23.93 14.53
CA LEU A 6 -9.29 23.59 13.12
C LEU A 6 -7.90 23.99 12.59
N GLY A 7 -7.41 25.17 12.97
CA GLY A 7 -6.06 25.66 12.63
C GLY A 7 -4.95 24.75 13.16
N ASP A 8 -5.04 24.32 14.42
CA ASP A 8 -4.05 23.41 15.02
C ASP A 8 -4.00 22.04 14.34
N GLN A 9 -5.16 21.50 13.95
CA GLN A 9 -5.20 20.22 13.23
C GLN A 9 -4.60 20.33 11.83
N PHE A 10 -4.86 21.44 11.12
CA PHE A 10 -4.29 21.68 9.82
C PHE A 10 -2.76 21.82 9.89
N LEU A 11 -2.24 22.65 10.80
CA LEU A 11 -0.81 22.83 11.01
C LEU A 11 -0.12 21.50 11.35
N LYS A 12 -0.72 20.69 12.23
CA LYS A 12 -0.20 19.36 12.57
C LYS A 12 -0.14 18.45 11.35
N LYS A 13 -1.19 18.42 10.53
CA LYS A 13 -1.23 17.59 9.32
C LYS A 13 -0.19 18.03 8.29
N SER A 14 -0.08 19.33 8.05
CA SER A 14 0.92 19.90 7.14
C SER A 14 2.35 19.60 7.61
N GLY A 15 2.63 19.69 8.91
CA GLY A 15 3.93 19.31 9.48
C GLY A 15 4.25 17.83 9.30
N ILE A 16 3.26 16.94 9.49
CA ILE A 16 3.43 15.50 9.23
C ILE A 16 3.73 15.25 7.74
N MET A 17 3.00 15.88 6.83
CA MET A 17 3.20 15.72 5.40
C MET A 17 4.59 16.18 4.97
N LEU A 18 5.06 17.32 5.49
CA LEU A 18 6.42 17.81 5.24
C LEU A 18 7.48 16.82 5.76
N CYS A 19 7.30 16.30 6.97
CA CYS A 19 8.21 15.34 7.57
C CYS A 19 8.28 14.04 6.75
N MET A 20 7.14 13.54 6.26
CA MET A 20 7.10 12.37 5.38
C MET A 20 7.76 12.62 4.03
N LEU A 21 7.63 13.83 3.46
CA LEU A 21 8.31 14.20 2.22
C LEU A 21 9.84 14.23 2.40
N VAL A 22 10.32 14.72 3.54
CA VAL A 22 11.75 14.68 3.89
C VAL A 22 12.24 13.25 4.09
N LEU A 23 11.43 12.38 4.69
CA LEU A 23 11.77 10.98 4.92
C LEU A 23 11.74 10.10 3.66
N TYR A 24 11.09 10.56 2.59
CA TYR A 24 10.93 9.78 1.35
C TYR A 24 12.25 9.41 0.68
N PHE A 25 13.16 10.38 0.51
CA PHE A 25 14.44 10.14 -0.15
C PHE A 25 15.36 9.21 0.66
N PRO A 26 15.58 9.43 1.98
CA PRO A 26 16.33 8.49 2.81
C PRO A 26 15.75 7.07 2.79
N LEU A 27 14.41 6.95 2.84
CA LEU A 27 13.74 5.65 2.75
C LEU A 27 14.02 4.97 1.41
N CYS A 28 13.94 5.70 0.30
CA CYS A 28 14.24 5.17 -1.03
C CYS A 28 15.68 4.66 -1.15
N ILE A 29 16.65 5.42 -0.65
CA ILE A 29 18.06 5.00 -0.65
C ILE A 29 18.23 3.73 0.19
N GLY A 30 17.63 3.68 1.38
CA GLY A 30 17.67 2.50 2.25
C GLY A 30 17.07 1.25 1.59
N ILE A 31 15.91 1.39 0.94
CA ILE A 31 15.24 0.29 0.22
C ILE A 31 16.07 -0.16 -0.98
N THR A 32 16.63 0.78 -1.76
CA THR A 32 17.49 0.46 -2.90
C THR A 32 18.67 -0.41 -2.46
N TRP A 33 19.37 0.02 -1.40
CA TRP A 33 20.49 -0.72 -0.85
C TRP A 33 20.10 -2.11 -0.35
N LEU A 34 18.99 -2.22 0.38
CA LEU A 34 18.47 -3.50 0.86
C LEU A 34 18.08 -4.44 -0.29
N LEU A 35 17.45 -3.93 -1.35
CA LEU A 35 17.09 -4.73 -2.53
C LEU A 35 18.32 -5.27 -3.25
N PHE A 36 19.35 -4.42 -3.47
CA PHE A 36 20.61 -4.87 -4.07
C PHE A 36 21.26 -5.98 -3.25
N GLN A 37 21.31 -5.83 -1.92
CA GLN A 37 21.86 -6.87 -1.05
C GLN A 37 21.04 -8.16 -1.09
N ALA A 38 19.71 -8.04 -1.02
CA ALA A 38 18.82 -9.18 -1.04
C ALA A 38 18.94 -9.96 -2.35
N ILE A 39 18.98 -9.28 -3.50
CA ILE A 39 19.15 -9.93 -4.80
C ILE A 39 20.52 -10.63 -4.87
N ASN A 40 21.60 -9.96 -4.48
CA ASN A 40 22.94 -10.55 -4.48
C ASN A 40 23.07 -11.77 -3.56
N GLN A 41 22.35 -11.81 -2.45
CA GLN A 41 22.37 -12.94 -1.51
C GLN A 41 21.51 -14.11 -1.97
N VAL A 42 20.34 -13.83 -2.55
CA VAL A 42 19.38 -14.86 -2.97
C VAL A 42 19.79 -15.46 -4.29
N ASP A 43 20.17 -14.61 -5.26
CA ASP A 43 20.48 -15.04 -6.61
C ASP A 43 21.25 -13.96 -7.39
N SER A 44 22.59 -14.07 -7.37
CA SER A 44 23.47 -13.19 -8.16
C SER A 44 23.28 -13.36 -9.68
N SER A 45 22.73 -14.49 -10.15
CA SER A 45 22.45 -14.71 -11.58
C SER A 45 21.20 -13.99 -12.09
N ALA A 46 20.41 -13.39 -11.19
CA ALA A 46 19.20 -12.65 -11.56
C ALA A 46 19.48 -11.50 -12.55
N PHE A 47 20.64 -10.84 -12.45
CA PHE A 47 20.99 -9.75 -13.36
C PHE A 47 21.30 -10.23 -14.77
N TYR A 48 21.96 -11.37 -14.92
CA TYR A 48 22.25 -11.96 -16.23
C TYR A 48 20.97 -12.45 -16.90
N ARG A 49 20.07 -13.08 -16.13
CA ARG A 49 18.75 -13.47 -16.63
C ARG A 49 17.91 -12.24 -17.02
N TYR A 50 17.95 -11.18 -16.23
CA TYR A 50 17.29 -9.93 -16.60
C TYR A 50 17.82 -9.38 -17.92
N ALA A 51 19.14 -9.30 -18.07
CA ALA A 51 19.77 -8.70 -19.25
C ALA A 51 19.69 -9.57 -20.51
N THR A 52 19.49 -10.88 -20.36
CA THR A 52 19.37 -11.84 -21.47
C THR A 52 17.95 -12.35 -21.70
N GLU A 53 16.93 -11.71 -21.10
CA GLU A 53 15.53 -12.12 -21.20
C GLU A 53 15.30 -13.60 -20.78
N ASN A 54 15.99 -14.03 -19.72
CA ASN A 54 16.03 -15.38 -19.15
C ASN A 54 16.69 -16.45 -20.03
N LYS A 55 17.41 -16.08 -21.09
CA LYS A 55 18.16 -17.05 -21.90
C LYS A 55 19.35 -17.65 -21.13
N PHE A 56 20.07 -16.82 -20.37
CA PHE A 56 21.31 -17.22 -19.72
C PHE A 56 21.34 -16.82 -18.24
N SER A 57 21.94 -17.68 -17.42
CA SER A 57 22.14 -17.44 -15.97
C SER A 57 23.55 -16.99 -15.61
N GLU A 58 24.41 -16.82 -16.60
CA GLU A 58 25.79 -16.41 -16.44
C GLU A 58 26.15 -15.33 -17.46
N ASP A 59 27.28 -14.68 -17.25
CA ASP A 59 27.78 -13.67 -18.18
C ASP A 59 28.36 -14.34 -19.43
N VAL A 60 27.56 -14.41 -20.48
CA VAL A 60 27.96 -15.00 -21.77
C VAL A 60 28.69 -14.02 -22.70
N PHE A 61 28.88 -12.76 -22.27
CA PHE A 61 29.47 -11.71 -23.11
C PHE A 61 30.81 -11.19 -22.57
N PHE A 62 30.98 -11.05 -21.26
CA PHE A 62 32.12 -10.36 -20.64
C PHE A 62 32.74 -11.11 -19.45
N SER A 63 32.48 -12.42 -19.31
CA SER A 63 33.10 -13.20 -18.22
C SER A 63 34.63 -13.19 -18.31
N PRO A 64 35.34 -13.39 -17.18
CA PRO A 64 36.81 -13.47 -17.17
C PRO A 64 37.36 -14.55 -18.12
N GLU A 65 36.63 -15.64 -18.32
CA GLU A 65 37.01 -16.73 -19.22
C GLU A 65 36.93 -16.30 -20.70
N ILE A 66 35.92 -15.50 -21.05
CA ILE A 66 35.76 -14.94 -22.39
C ILE A 66 36.85 -13.90 -22.63
N ASP A 67 37.11 -13.02 -21.67
CA ASP A 67 38.16 -12.01 -21.78
C ASP A 67 39.55 -12.63 -21.95
N ALA A 68 39.86 -13.69 -21.21
CA ALA A 68 41.13 -14.40 -21.37
C ALA A 68 41.32 -14.97 -22.79
N LYS A 69 40.24 -15.39 -23.45
CA LYS A 69 40.27 -15.98 -24.82
C LYS A 69 40.23 -14.93 -25.92
N THR A 70 39.50 -13.84 -25.72
CA THR A 70 39.12 -12.89 -26.78
C THR A 70 39.73 -11.50 -26.58
N SER A 71 40.25 -11.20 -25.39
CA SER A 71 40.74 -9.88 -25.00
C SER A 71 39.71 -8.75 -25.17
N ILE A 72 38.43 -9.03 -24.92
CA ILE A 72 37.35 -8.02 -25.02
C ILE A 72 37.56 -6.81 -24.10
N GLY A 73 38.17 -7.01 -22.92
CA GLY A 73 38.56 -5.94 -22.00
C GLY A 73 39.59 -4.98 -22.61
N ASN A 74 40.51 -5.48 -23.45
CA ASN A 74 41.42 -4.64 -24.22
C ASN A 74 40.68 -3.83 -25.30
N THR A 75 39.67 -4.41 -25.94
CA THR A 75 38.79 -3.69 -26.88
C THR A 75 38.07 -2.55 -26.16
N ILE A 76 37.45 -2.81 -25.01
CA ILE A 76 36.79 -1.78 -24.19
C ILE A 76 37.77 -0.66 -23.85
N THR A 77 38.95 -1.01 -23.34
CA THR A 77 39.97 -0.03 -22.94
C THR A 77 40.44 0.82 -24.12
N LYS A 78 40.61 0.23 -25.30
CA LYS A 78 40.95 0.96 -26.53
C LYS A 78 39.82 1.92 -26.94
N THR A 79 38.56 1.48 -26.86
CA THR A 79 37.40 2.33 -27.15
C THR A 79 37.38 3.56 -26.24
N PHE A 80 37.58 3.41 -24.93
CA PHE A 80 37.63 4.55 -24.00
C PHE A 80 38.77 5.53 -24.32
N LYS A 81 39.95 5.03 -24.69
CA LYS A 81 41.06 5.87 -25.15
C LYS A 81 40.72 6.67 -26.41
N MET A 82 39.95 6.09 -27.34
CA MET A 82 39.50 6.80 -28.55
C MET A 82 38.42 7.85 -28.26
N ILE A 83 37.53 7.57 -27.31
CA ILE A 83 36.50 8.51 -26.86
C ILE A 83 37.13 9.69 -26.09
N GLY A 84 38.29 9.48 -25.47
CA GLY A 84 38.97 10.47 -24.64
C GLY A 84 38.42 10.53 -23.20
N ASN A 85 37.74 9.48 -22.77
CA ASN A 85 37.19 9.34 -21.42
C ASN A 85 38.02 8.37 -20.59
N GLU A 86 38.06 8.59 -19.27
CA GLU A 86 38.58 7.61 -18.32
C GLU A 86 37.64 6.40 -18.22
N LEU A 87 38.21 5.22 -17.95
CA LEU A 87 37.43 4.00 -17.77
C LEU A 87 36.71 4.05 -16.41
N PRO A 88 35.37 3.98 -16.34
CA PRO A 88 34.64 3.97 -15.08
C PRO A 88 34.89 2.70 -14.25
N ASP A 89 34.74 2.82 -12.93
CA ASP A 89 34.93 1.70 -11.98
C ASP A 89 33.75 0.69 -11.96
N ILE A 90 32.58 1.07 -12.49
CA ILE A 90 31.36 0.24 -12.43
C ILE A 90 30.87 -0.15 -13.83
N THR A 91 30.51 -1.43 -13.99
CA THR A 91 30.07 -2.02 -15.26
C THR A 91 28.91 -1.27 -15.91
N GLN A 92 27.95 -0.79 -15.13
CA GLN A 92 26.80 -0.04 -15.64
C GLN A 92 27.24 1.26 -16.34
N ALA A 93 28.21 1.98 -15.77
CA ALA A 93 28.74 3.20 -16.36
C ALA A 93 29.61 2.92 -17.59
N ILE A 94 30.41 1.84 -17.56
CA ILE A 94 31.17 1.37 -18.72
C ILE A 94 30.22 1.15 -19.91
N PHE A 95 29.17 0.35 -19.71
CA PHE A 95 28.21 0.04 -20.78
C PHE A 95 27.43 1.27 -21.23
N HIS A 96 27.05 2.17 -20.31
CA HIS A 96 26.37 3.41 -20.68
C HIS A 96 27.18 4.27 -21.65
N GLU A 97 28.46 4.50 -21.35
CA GLU A 97 29.36 5.30 -22.20
C GLU A 97 29.65 4.60 -23.54
N LEU A 98 29.88 3.28 -23.54
CA LEU A 98 30.08 2.51 -24.78
C LEU A 98 28.85 2.58 -25.70
N LEU A 99 27.63 2.54 -25.14
CA LEU A 99 26.39 2.65 -25.90
C LEU A 99 26.12 4.06 -26.41
N LYS A 100 26.57 5.09 -25.68
CA LYS A 100 26.49 6.48 -26.13
C LYS A 100 27.34 6.70 -27.38
N GLU A 101 28.55 6.14 -27.40
CA GLU A 101 29.48 6.15 -28.54
C GLU A 101 29.45 4.83 -29.34
N LYS A 102 28.24 4.29 -29.56
CA LYS A 102 28.01 2.96 -30.14
C LYS A 102 28.78 2.70 -31.43
N THR A 103 28.93 3.69 -32.30
CA THR A 103 29.62 3.55 -33.59
C THR A 103 31.11 3.26 -33.41
N ILE A 104 31.78 3.94 -32.48
CA ILE A 104 33.19 3.75 -32.15
C ILE A 104 33.39 2.41 -31.45
N PHE A 105 32.46 2.04 -30.55
CA PHE A 105 32.51 0.74 -29.91
C PHE A 105 32.38 -0.40 -30.92
N LEU A 106 31.39 -0.34 -31.82
CA LEU A 106 31.18 -1.37 -32.84
C LEU A 106 32.33 -1.49 -33.83
N SER A 107 33.00 -0.38 -34.20
CA SER A 107 34.17 -0.46 -35.08
C SER A 107 35.32 -1.21 -34.39
N GLN A 108 35.61 -0.90 -33.12
CA GLN A 108 36.62 -1.59 -32.33
C GLN A 108 36.25 -3.05 -32.04
N LEU A 109 34.95 -3.35 -31.89
CA LEU A 109 34.45 -4.72 -31.73
C LEU A 109 34.70 -5.55 -32.99
N ASN A 110 34.39 -5.00 -34.17
CA ASN A 110 34.59 -5.68 -35.45
C ASN A 110 36.07 -5.92 -35.78
N GLU A 111 36.98 -5.09 -35.25
CA GLU A 111 38.43 -5.31 -35.35
C GLU A 111 38.90 -6.50 -34.48
N ASN A 112 38.14 -6.86 -33.43
CA ASN A 112 38.43 -8.01 -32.58
C ASN A 112 37.85 -9.31 -33.18
N LYS A 113 38.60 -9.89 -34.13
CA LYS A 113 38.21 -11.15 -34.80
C LYS A 113 37.94 -12.30 -33.83
N ALA A 114 38.76 -12.44 -32.78
CA ALA A 114 38.59 -13.52 -31.80
C ALA A 114 37.26 -13.43 -31.05
N TYR A 115 36.81 -12.20 -30.71
CA TYR A 115 35.51 -12.00 -30.08
C TYR A 115 34.36 -12.23 -31.07
N MET A 116 34.50 -11.79 -32.32
CA MET A 116 33.47 -12.01 -33.35
C MET A 116 33.30 -13.49 -33.68
N GLU A 117 34.39 -14.26 -33.74
CA GLU A 117 34.38 -15.72 -33.87
C GLU A 117 33.71 -16.37 -32.67
N TYR A 118 34.05 -15.96 -31.44
CA TYR A 118 33.39 -16.43 -30.23
C TYR A 118 31.86 -16.23 -30.27
N LEU A 119 31.38 -15.05 -30.67
CA LEU A 119 29.94 -14.79 -30.77
C LEU A 119 29.29 -15.75 -31.78
N ALA A 120 29.89 -15.93 -32.95
CA ALA A 120 29.39 -16.83 -33.98
C ALA A 120 29.35 -18.30 -33.51
N ASP A 121 30.43 -18.78 -32.90
CA ASP A 121 30.55 -20.17 -32.40
C ASP A 121 29.53 -20.49 -31.30
N ASN A 122 29.10 -19.49 -30.53
CA ASN A 122 28.13 -19.64 -29.45
C ASN A 122 26.70 -19.24 -29.85
N ASN A 123 26.44 -19.01 -31.15
CA ASN A 123 25.15 -18.54 -31.68
C ASN A 123 24.65 -17.23 -31.03
N LEU A 124 25.56 -16.34 -30.66
CA LEU A 124 25.28 -15.02 -30.11
C LEU A 124 25.41 -13.95 -31.20
N THR A 125 24.63 -12.87 -31.09
CA THR A 125 24.72 -11.74 -32.03
C THR A 125 25.21 -10.46 -31.38
N VAL A 126 25.71 -9.53 -32.21
CA VAL A 126 26.08 -8.18 -31.77
C VAL A 126 24.84 -7.42 -31.28
N GLU A 127 23.67 -7.66 -31.88
CA GLU A 127 22.42 -7.07 -31.42
C GLU A 127 22.06 -7.53 -30.01
N GLU A 128 22.23 -8.83 -29.71
CA GLU A 128 22.01 -9.38 -28.36
C GLU A 128 23.00 -8.82 -27.35
N LEU A 129 24.27 -8.66 -27.72
CA LEU A 129 25.28 -7.98 -26.89
C LEU A 129 24.86 -6.54 -26.57
N ILE A 130 24.43 -5.77 -27.57
CA ILE A 130 24.01 -4.38 -27.39
C ILE A 130 22.76 -4.30 -26.51
N ALA A 131 21.80 -5.22 -26.69
CA ALA A 131 20.62 -5.31 -25.84
C ALA A 131 21.00 -5.65 -24.39
N TYR A 132 21.91 -6.61 -24.18
CA TYR A 132 22.44 -6.98 -22.88
C TYR A 132 23.10 -5.81 -22.17
N MET A 133 24.02 -5.11 -22.86
CA MET A 133 24.66 -3.91 -22.34
C MET A 133 23.63 -2.82 -21.99
N GLY A 134 22.60 -2.67 -22.84
CA GLY A 134 21.49 -1.73 -22.63
C GLY A 134 20.76 -2.01 -21.33
N SER A 135 20.36 -3.26 -21.12
CA SER A 135 19.67 -3.72 -19.91
C SER A 135 20.54 -3.51 -18.67
N ILE A 136 21.80 -3.94 -18.69
CA ILE A 136 22.72 -3.77 -17.55
C ILE A 136 23.00 -2.29 -17.25
N SER A 137 23.18 -1.45 -18.27
CA SER A 137 23.42 -0.01 -18.07
C SER A 137 22.23 0.69 -17.39
N ASN A 138 21.01 0.23 -17.66
CA ASN A 138 19.78 0.77 -17.07
C ASN A 138 19.37 0.11 -15.74
N LEU A 139 20.01 -0.99 -15.34
CA LEU A 139 19.63 -1.79 -14.18
C LEU A 139 19.52 -0.96 -12.89
N SER A 140 20.47 -0.04 -12.65
CA SER A 140 20.44 0.85 -11.49
C SER A 140 19.21 1.75 -11.49
N ASN A 141 18.81 2.26 -12.66
CA ASN A 141 17.60 3.08 -12.80
C ASN A 141 16.34 2.26 -12.57
N GLU A 142 16.27 1.02 -13.05
CA GLU A 142 15.12 0.14 -12.83
C GLU A 142 14.93 -0.21 -11.35
N ILE A 143 16.02 -0.57 -10.66
CA ILE A 143 15.98 -0.85 -9.22
C ILE A 143 15.59 0.41 -8.43
N LEU A 144 16.14 1.56 -8.80
CA LEU A 144 15.81 2.84 -8.18
C LEU A 144 14.33 3.20 -8.40
N ASN A 145 13.80 3.00 -9.61
CA ASN A 145 12.39 3.21 -9.93
C ASN A 145 11.47 2.33 -9.07
N GLY A 146 11.80 1.04 -8.94
CA GLY A 146 11.09 0.11 -8.06
C GLY A 146 11.15 0.55 -6.60
N SER A 147 12.30 1.06 -6.16
CA SER A 147 12.51 1.54 -4.79
C SER A 147 11.71 2.81 -4.49
N PHE A 148 11.62 3.75 -5.44
CA PHE A 148 10.76 4.93 -5.33
C PHE A 148 9.29 4.56 -5.19
N TYR A 149 8.81 3.67 -6.07
CA TYR A 149 7.46 3.14 -5.99
C TYR A 149 7.17 2.50 -4.62
N PHE A 150 8.05 1.60 -4.15
CA PHE A 150 7.82 0.88 -2.91
C PHE A 150 7.88 1.79 -1.68
N SER A 151 8.80 2.76 -1.68
CA SER A 151 8.88 3.79 -0.64
C SER A 151 7.61 4.63 -0.56
N ALA A 152 7.04 5.02 -1.71
CA ALA A 152 5.82 5.81 -1.76
C ALA A 152 4.63 5.02 -1.20
N VAL A 153 4.50 3.73 -1.54
CA VAL A 153 3.47 2.85 -0.97
C VAL A 153 3.59 2.78 0.56
N ILE A 154 4.80 2.57 1.10
CA ILE A 154 5.03 2.53 2.55
C ILE A 154 4.59 3.84 3.21
N ILE A 155 4.98 4.99 2.64
CA ILE A 155 4.59 6.30 3.19
C ILE A 155 3.08 6.49 3.16
N PHE A 156 2.41 6.14 2.06
CA PHE A 156 0.96 6.25 1.96
C PHE A 156 0.26 5.37 3.00
N LEU A 157 0.75 4.15 3.22
CA LEU A 157 0.24 3.27 4.26
C LEU A 157 0.46 3.85 5.66
N ILE A 158 1.63 4.46 5.94
CA ILE A 158 1.90 5.11 7.24
C ILE A 158 0.94 6.29 7.45
N LEU A 159 0.81 7.17 6.46
CA LEU A 159 -0.09 8.32 6.49
C LEU A 159 -1.55 7.89 6.68
N TYR A 160 -1.96 6.81 6.03
CA TYR A 160 -3.30 6.25 6.16
C TYR A 160 -3.56 5.63 7.53
N ILE A 161 -2.69 4.70 7.98
CA ILE A 161 -2.91 3.90 9.20
C ILE A 161 -2.71 4.75 10.46
N PHE A 162 -1.61 5.48 10.56
CA PHE A 162 -1.23 6.17 11.80
C PHE A 162 -1.81 7.58 11.88
N PHE A 163 -1.92 8.27 10.75
CA PHE A 163 -2.28 9.68 10.72
C PHE A 163 -3.67 9.98 10.14
N ARG A 164 -4.36 8.95 9.60
CA ARG A 164 -5.74 9.04 9.07
C ARG A 164 -5.91 10.02 7.90
N PHE A 165 -4.91 10.09 7.00
CA PHE A 165 -4.89 10.98 5.82
C PHE A 165 -5.70 10.48 4.63
N ARG A 166 -6.77 9.71 4.86
CA ARG A 166 -7.47 9.01 3.77
C ARG A 166 -7.95 9.97 2.67
N ILE A 167 -8.71 11.00 3.04
CA ILE A 167 -9.31 11.94 2.08
C ILE A 167 -8.22 12.74 1.35
N GLU A 168 -7.20 13.18 2.08
CA GLU A 168 -6.08 13.94 1.54
C GLU A 168 -5.29 13.14 0.50
N LEU A 169 -5.05 11.85 0.75
CA LEU A 169 -4.39 10.96 -0.21
C LEU A 169 -5.21 10.78 -1.48
N TYR A 170 -6.55 10.66 -1.38
CA TYR A 170 -7.41 10.57 -2.57
C TYR A 170 -7.42 11.85 -3.40
N TRP A 171 -7.42 13.02 -2.75
CA TRP A 171 -7.31 14.30 -3.46
C TRP A 171 -5.96 14.42 -4.18
N LEU A 172 -4.86 14.08 -3.51
CA LEU A 172 -3.53 14.12 -4.11
C LEU A 172 -3.43 13.13 -5.29
N ALA A 173 -3.98 11.92 -5.14
CA ALA A 173 -4.08 10.94 -6.21
C ALA A 173 -4.86 11.51 -7.40
N GLY A 174 -6.06 12.04 -7.18
CA GLY A 174 -6.90 12.60 -8.24
C GLY A 174 -6.20 13.70 -9.04
N ILE A 175 -5.54 14.64 -8.36
CA ILE A 175 -4.74 15.70 -9.01
C ILE A 175 -3.61 15.09 -9.84
N LEU A 176 -2.85 14.14 -9.26
CA LEU A 176 -1.74 13.50 -9.93
C LEU A 176 -2.17 12.70 -11.17
N TYR A 177 -3.32 12.04 -11.10
CA TYR A 177 -3.90 11.31 -12.23
C TYR A 177 -4.33 12.24 -13.35
N VAL A 178 -5.03 13.33 -13.04
CA VAL A 178 -5.40 14.34 -14.04
C VAL A 178 -4.15 14.91 -14.69
N PHE A 179 -3.15 15.30 -13.90
CA PHE A 179 -1.88 15.79 -14.42
C PHE A 179 -1.22 14.78 -15.37
N SER A 180 -1.11 13.51 -14.93
CA SER A 180 -0.44 12.45 -15.69
C SER A 180 -1.16 12.14 -17.01
N ILE A 181 -2.49 12.11 -16.99
CA ILE A 181 -3.29 11.83 -18.19
C ILE A 181 -3.24 13.00 -19.17
N LEU A 182 -3.31 14.24 -18.70
CA LEU A 182 -3.15 15.42 -19.55
C LEU A 182 -1.76 15.46 -20.18
N ASP A 183 -0.72 15.09 -19.44
CA ASP A 183 0.64 15.03 -19.97
C ASP A 183 0.77 13.97 -21.06
N VAL A 184 0.18 12.79 -20.88
CA VAL A 184 0.12 11.75 -21.91
C VAL A 184 -0.66 12.23 -23.15
N PHE A 185 -1.85 12.81 -22.98
CA PHE A 185 -2.65 13.31 -24.11
C PHE A 185 -1.97 14.42 -24.90
N THR A 186 -1.10 15.18 -24.25
CA THR A 186 -0.36 16.27 -24.89
C THR A 186 1.07 15.87 -25.28
N SER A 187 1.42 14.58 -25.20
CA SER A 187 2.77 14.08 -25.50
C SER A 187 3.88 14.86 -24.77
N GLY A 188 3.66 15.22 -23.50
CA GLY A 188 4.66 15.92 -22.67
C GLY A 188 4.61 17.45 -22.72
N ILE A 189 3.74 18.05 -23.54
CA ILE A 189 3.64 19.51 -23.64
C ILE A 189 3.05 20.10 -22.35
N PHE A 190 2.08 19.42 -21.72
CA PHE A 190 1.41 19.92 -20.52
C PHE A 190 2.37 20.06 -19.34
N SER A 191 3.22 19.05 -19.07
CA SER A 191 4.23 19.14 -18.02
C SER A 191 5.15 20.34 -18.26
N SER A 192 5.62 20.56 -19.50
CA SER A 192 6.54 21.64 -19.85
C SER A 192 6.10 23.05 -19.39
N ILE A 193 4.80 23.30 -19.22
CA ILE A 193 4.25 24.56 -18.65
C ILE A 193 4.79 24.82 -17.23
N PHE A 194 5.02 23.76 -16.46
CA PHE A 194 5.47 23.81 -15.07
C PHE A 194 6.99 23.97 -14.92
N TYR A 195 7.77 23.86 -16.00
CA TYR A 195 9.22 24.07 -15.95
C TYR A 195 9.59 25.46 -15.42
N LYS A 196 8.97 26.52 -15.97
CA LYS A 196 9.25 27.91 -15.57
C LYS A 196 8.85 28.20 -14.11
N PRO A 197 7.63 27.88 -13.65
CA PRO A 197 7.25 28.00 -12.25
C PRO A 197 8.19 27.26 -11.30
N MET A 198 8.57 26.03 -11.65
CA MET A 198 9.46 25.21 -10.81
C MET A 198 10.88 25.78 -10.76
N GLY A 199 11.37 26.29 -11.90
CA GLY A 199 12.64 27.01 -11.96
C GLY A 199 12.63 28.29 -11.13
N LEU A 200 11.53 29.05 -11.10
CA LEU A 200 11.37 30.22 -10.22
C LEU A 200 11.41 29.83 -8.74
N ALA A 201 10.68 28.78 -8.36
CA ALA A 201 10.69 28.27 -6.98
C ALA A 201 12.10 27.79 -6.56
N SER A 202 12.81 27.07 -7.43
CA SER A 202 14.19 26.63 -7.18
C SER A 202 15.15 27.82 -7.02
N LYS A 203 15.01 28.86 -7.85
CA LYS A 203 15.79 30.10 -7.70
C LYS A 203 15.54 30.80 -6.37
N MET A 204 14.30 30.80 -5.87
CA MET A 204 14.00 31.32 -4.52
C MET A 204 14.69 30.50 -3.41
N MET A 205 15.02 29.25 -3.68
CA MET A 205 15.77 28.37 -2.78
C MET A 205 17.29 28.42 -3.04
N GLY A 206 17.77 29.30 -3.92
CA GLY A 206 19.20 29.49 -4.22
C GLY A 206 19.82 28.37 -5.07
N GLN A 207 19.02 27.60 -5.80
CA GLN A 207 19.47 26.46 -6.59
C GLN A 207 19.29 26.71 -8.10
N ASP A 208 20.34 26.46 -8.88
CA ASP A 208 20.29 26.49 -10.34
C ASP A 208 19.50 25.28 -10.85
N TYR A 209 18.37 25.56 -11.48
CA TYR A 209 17.44 24.55 -11.97
C TYR A 209 17.66 24.29 -13.46
N THR A 210 18.11 23.08 -13.79
CA THR A 210 18.37 22.68 -15.17
C THR A 210 17.20 21.88 -15.75
N LEU A 211 17.11 21.85 -17.09
CA LEU A 211 16.12 21.03 -17.79
C LEU A 211 16.29 19.53 -17.49
N ASN A 212 17.53 19.06 -17.31
CA ASN A 212 17.79 17.66 -16.96
C ASN A 212 17.23 17.31 -15.58
N GLN A 213 17.38 18.19 -14.58
CA GLN A 213 16.77 17.99 -13.27
C GLN A 213 15.24 17.98 -13.37
N TYR A 214 14.65 18.87 -14.16
CA TYR A 214 13.21 18.89 -14.39
C TYR A 214 12.70 17.58 -15.02
N ASN A 215 13.36 17.09 -16.05
CA ASN A 215 13.01 15.83 -16.71
C ASN A 215 13.12 14.64 -15.76
N MET A 216 14.09 14.67 -14.84
CA MET A 216 14.22 13.68 -13.77
C MET A 216 13.01 13.70 -12.84
N TYR A 217 12.55 14.89 -12.39
CA TYR A 217 11.36 15.02 -11.55
C TYR A 217 10.08 14.53 -12.24
N ILE A 218 9.87 14.90 -13.50
CA ILE A 218 8.73 14.41 -14.28
C ILE A 218 8.82 12.89 -14.47
N GLY A 219 10.03 12.35 -14.67
CA GLY A 219 10.28 10.92 -14.73
C GLY A 219 9.85 10.15 -13.48
N PHE A 220 9.75 10.78 -12.31
CA PHE A 220 9.30 10.14 -11.06
C PHE A 220 7.78 10.11 -10.89
N LEU A 221 7.04 11.06 -11.48
CA LEU A 221 5.59 11.17 -11.31
C LEU A 221 4.83 9.87 -11.64
N PRO A 222 5.16 9.12 -12.71
CA PRO A 222 4.50 7.86 -13.00
C PRO A 222 4.62 6.84 -11.85
N LYS A 223 5.76 6.79 -11.15
CA LYS A 223 6.01 5.82 -10.09
C LYS A 223 5.18 6.14 -8.85
N ILE A 224 5.06 7.43 -8.53
CA ILE A 224 4.18 7.93 -7.46
C ILE A 224 2.72 7.66 -7.82
N LYS A 225 2.33 7.84 -9.08
CA LYS A 225 0.97 7.56 -9.59
C LYS A 225 0.62 6.07 -9.43
N GLU A 226 1.51 5.16 -9.81
CA GLU A 226 1.29 3.72 -9.60
C GLU A 226 1.27 3.34 -8.11
N ALA A 227 2.05 4.00 -7.27
CA ALA A 227 1.98 3.82 -5.82
C ALA A 227 0.61 4.24 -5.24
N PHE A 228 0.02 5.33 -5.75
CA PHE A 228 -1.35 5.72 -5.39
C PHE A 228 -2.39 4.70 -5.82
N LEU A 229 -2.26 4.14 -7.04
CA LEU A 229 -3.15 3.07 -7.50
C LEU A 229 -3.15 1.89 -6.53
N THR A 230 -1.94 1.47 -6.16
CA THR A 230 -1.71 0.35 -5.25
C THR A 230 -2.30 0.62 -3.87
N PHE A 231 -2.10 1.84 -3.35
CA PHE A 231 -2.73 2.28 -2.11
C PHE A 231 -4.26 2.24 -2.20
N ILE A 232 -4.86 2.73 -3.29
CA ILE A 232 -6.31 2.73 -3.49
C ILE A 232 -6.86 1.30 -3.52
N ILE A 233 -6.16 0.37 -4.19
CA ILE A 233 -6.53 -1.05 -4.20
C ILE A 233 -6.54 -1.60 -2.77
N PHE A 234 -5.47 -1.38 -2.00
CA PHE A 234 -5.40 -1.86 -0.61
C PHE A 234 -6.47 -1.23 0.29
N ASP A 235 -6.72 0.08 0.18
CA ASP A 235 -7.77 0.75 0.96
C ASP A 235 -9.17 0.21 0.59
N THR A 236 -9.41 -0.04 -0.69
CA THR A 236 -10.70 -0.60 -1.18
C THR A 236 -10.92 -2.02 -0.64
N ILE A 237 -9.91 -2.89 -0.71
CA ILE A 237 -9.99 -4.24 -0.13
C ILE A 237 -10.21 -4.16 1.39
N GLY A 238 -9.47 -3.28 2.07
CA GLY A 238 -9.58 -3.07 3.51
C GLY A 238 -10.96 -2.55 3.94
N GLN A 239 -11.58 -1.68 3.14
CA GLN A 239 -12.94 -1.19 3.35
C GLN A 239 -13.97 -2.30 3.16
N ASN A 240 -13.88 -3.04 2.06
CA ASN A 240 -14.82 -4.14 1.81
C ASN A 240 -14.79 -5.17 2.95
N TYR A 241 -13.59 -5.51 3.44
CA TYR A 241 -13.46 -6.41 4.60
C TYR A 241 -14.09 -5.82 5.88
N ARG A 242 -13.92 -4.51 6.10
CA ARG A 242 -14.49 -3.80 7.26
C ARG A 242 -16.01 -3.70 7.18
N GLU A 243 -16.55 -3.44 6.01
CA GLU A 243 -17.99 -3.38 5.74
C GLU A 243 -18.63 -4.76 5.92
N GLU A 244 -18.04 -5.81 5.36
CA GLU A 244 -18.51 -7.18 5.53
C GLU A 244 -18.49 -7.59 7.01
N TRP A 245 -17.43 -7.24 7.74
CA TRP A 245 -17.35 -7.47 9.17
C TRP A 245 -18.45 -6.73 9.95
N ASN A 246 -18.72 -5.47 9.60
CA ASN A 246 -19.78 -4.69 10.22
C ASN A 246 -21.18 -5.24 9.87
N ARG A 247 -21.40 -5.68 8.63
CA ARG A 247 -22.65 -6.28 8.16
C ARG A 247 -22.99 -7.57 8.91
N ARG A 248 -22.03 -8.50 9.02
CA ARG A 248 -22.20 -9.73 9.81
C ARG A 248 -22.52 -9.42 11.26
N ARG A 249 -21.91 -8.36 11.79
CA ARG A 249 -22.12 -7.92 13.16
C ARG A 249 -23.52 -7.35 13.36
N SER A 250 -23.95 -6.45 12.47
CA SER A 250 -25.29 -5.87 12.50
C SER A 250 -26.36 -6.96 12.38
N LYS A 251 -26.21 -7.88 11.42
CA LYS A 251 -27.12 -9.03 11.25
C LYS A 251 -27.27 -9.85 12.54
N LYS A 252 -26.15 -10.20 13.20
CA LYS A 252 -26.20 -10.94 14.46
C LYS A 252 -26.88 -10.14 15.59
N LEU A 253 -26.75 -8.82 15.61
CA LEU A 253 -27.44 -7.97 16.57
C LEU A 253 -28.95 -7.94 16.32
N THR A 254 -29.36 -7.80 15.05
CA THR A 254 -30.76 -7.84 14.63
C THR A 254 -31.40 -9.20 14.98
N GLU A 255 -30.71 -10.30 14.71
CA GLU A 255 -31.16 -11.65 15.09
C GLU A 255 -31.40 -11.76 16.61
N ILE A 256 -30.47 -11.23 17.42
CA ILE A 256 -30.63 -11.21 18.88
C ILE A 256 -31.82 -10.34 19.30
N TYR A 257 -31.96 -9.15 18.72
CA TYR A 257 -33.09 -8.24 19.02
C TYR A 257 -34.43 -8.89 18.67
N CYS A 258 -34.59 -9.47 17.47
CA CYS A 258 -35.80 -10.20 17.10
C CYS A 258 -36.06 -11.41 18.01
N SER A 259 -35.02 -12.14 18.43
CA SER A 259 -35.17 -13.27 19.35
C SER A 259 -35.69 -12.86 20.73
N ILE A 260 -35.36 -11.65 21.21
CA ILE A 260 -35.88 -11.13 22.48
C ILE A 260 -37.40 -11.02 22.42
N GLY A 261 -37.96 -10.46 21.33
CA GLY A 261 -39.40 -10.33 21.15
C GLY A 261 -40.14 -11.67 21.11
N ILE A 262 -39.59 -12.65 20.38
CA ILE A 262 -40.15 -14.02 20.31
C ILE A 262 -40.10 -14.72 21.68
N ILE A 263 -38.99 -14.58 22.41
CA ILE A 263 -38.86 -15.21 23.73
C ILE A 263 -39.78 -14.51 24.73
N LEU A 264 -39.96 -13.19 24.63
CA LEU A 264 -40.91 -12.45 25.45
C LEU A 264 -42.35 -12.94 25.25
N SER A 265 -42.80 -13.15 24.01
CA SER A 265 -44.14 -13.68 23.76
C SER A 265 -44.30 -15.09 24.34
N MET A 266 -43.33 -16.00 24.06
CA MET A 266 -43.34 -17.35 24.62
C MET A 266 -43.39 -17.36 26.16
N MET A 267 -42.62 -16.49 26.82
CA MET A 267 -42.61 -16.40 28.28
C MET A 267 -43.92 -15.86 28.84
N ARG A 268 -44.57 -14.92 28.16
CA ARG A 268 -45.92 -14.42 28.53
C ARG A 268 -46.97 -15.51 28.37
N ASP A 269 -46.93 -16.27 27.28
CA ASP A 269 -47.85 -17.39 27.05
C ASP A 269 -47.67 -18.47 28.12
N LEU A 270 -46.42 -18.84 28.45
CA LEU A 270 -46.11 -19.80 29.51
C LEU A 270 -46.59 -19.33 30.89
N LYS A 271 -46.48 -18.04 31.20
CA LYS A 271 -46.99 -17.45 32.44
C LYS A 271 -48.52 -17.49 32.50
N THR A 272 -49.18 -17.29 31.36
CA THR A 272 -50.64 -17.27 31.25
C THR A 272 -51.23 -18.68 31.32
N ALA A 273 -50.62 -19.64 30.63
CA ALA A 273 -51.02 -21.05 30.64
C ALA A 273 -50.87 -21.71 32.02
N ASN A 274 -49.88 -21.28 32.80
CA ASN A 274 -49.60 -21.80 34.15
C ASN A 274 -50.13 -20.87 35.26
N GLY A 275 -51.23 -20.15 35.03
CA GLY A 275 -51.72 -19.06 35.88
C GLY A 275 -51.92 -19.35 37.38
N ASN A 276 -51.89 -20.63 37.80
CA ASN A 276 -51.95 -21.04 39.20
C ASN A 276 -50.60 -21.45 39.81
N ASP A 277 -49.56 -21.68 39.00
CA ASP A 277 -48.26 -22.15 39.47
C ASP A 277 -47.20 -21.02 39.40
N ARG A 278 -46.99 -20.35 40.54
CA ARG A 278 -46.07 -19.21 40.63
C ARG A 278 -44.60 -19.60 40.50
N PHE A 279 -44.29 -20.89 40.36
CA PHE A 279 -42.92 -21.41 40.48
C PHE A 279 -42.34 -21.97 39.19
N VAL A 280 -42.90 -21.62 38.02
CA VAL A 280 -42.27 -21.98 36.73
C VAL A 280 -40.87 -21.35 36.65
N LYS A 281 -39.88 -22.23 36.60
CA LYS A 281 -38.45 -21.89 36.57
C LYS A 281 -37.89 -22.12 35.18
N ILE A 282 -37.07 -21.18 34.72
CA ILE A 282 -36.35 -21.29 33.45
C ILE A 282 -34.97 -21.87 33.74
N SER A 283 -34.68 -23.01 33.15
CA SER A 283 -33.38 -23.68 33.25
C SER A 283 -32.35 -23.11 32.28
N LYS A 284 -32.78 -22.64 31.09
CA LYS A 284 -31.91 -22.10 30.06
C LYS A 284 -32.62 -21.03 29.22
N LEU A 285 -31.94 -19.92 29.01
CA LEU A 285 -32.35 -18.85 28.11
C LEU A 285 -31.46 -18.88 26.86
N ASN A 286 -32.05 -19.06 25.68
CA ASN A 286 -31.30 -19.16 24.43
C ASN A 286 -31.12 -17.79 23.76
N ILE A 287 -30.47 -16.85 24.45
CA ILE A 287 -30.12 -15.52 23.95
C ILE A 287 -28.62 -15.30 24.15
N ASP A 288 -27.93 -14.82 23.12
CA ASP A 288 -26.50 -14.49 23.21
C ASP A 288 -26.27 -13.15 23.96
N LEU A 289 -26.51 -13.19 25.27
CA LEU A 289 -26.34 -12.04 26.18
C LEU A 289 -24.89 -11.54 26.24
N HIS A 290 -23.92 -12.42 25.98
CA HIS A 290 -22.50 -12.03 25.92
C HIS A 290 -22.22 -11.12 24.74
N TYR A 291 -22.89 -11.36 23.61
CA TYR A 291 -22.79 -10.49 22.44
C TYR A 291 -23.39 -9.10 22.68
N ILE A 292 -24.54 -9.01 23.36
CA ILE A 292 -25.15 -7.73 23.77
C ILE A 292 -24.17 -6.91 24.62
N ILE A 293 -23.56 -7.54 25.63
CA ILE A 293 -22.54 -6.87 26.47
C ILE A 293 -21.35 -6.38 25.65
N LYS A 294 -20.87 -7.20 24.70
CA LYS A 294 -19.74 -6.85 23.82
C LYS A 294 -20.09 -5.68 22.91
N PHE A 295 -21.32 -5.62 22.41
CA PHE A 295 -21.82 -4.53 21.58
C PHE A 295 -21.90 -3.23 22.39
N SER A 296 -22.58 -3.26 23.54
CA SER A 296 -22.71 -2.10 24.43
C SER A 296 -21.38 -1.55 24.96
N LYS A 297 -20.36 -2.41 25.16
CA LYS A 297 -19.01 -1.97 25.56
C LYS A 297 -18.30 -1.12 24.51
N ARG A 298 -18.61 -1.31 23.23
CA ARG A 298 -17.97 -0.59 22.12
C ARG A 298 -18.63 0.77 21.91
N ASN A 299 -19.94 0.86 22.11
CA ASN A 299 -20.72 2.08 21.94
C ASN A 299 -20.90 2.82 23.26
N LYS A 300 -19.78 3.23 23.88
CA LYS A 300 -19.77 3.83 25.23
C LYS A 300 -20.47 5.20 25.33
N LYS A 301 -20.76 5.83 24.18
CA LYS A 301 -21.39 7.14 24.11
C LYS A 301 -22.92 7.06 24.15
N ASP A 302 -23.50 5.91 23.82
CA ASP A 302 -24.93 5.67 23.89
C ASP A 302 -25.32 5.31 25.34
N LEU A 303 -26.14 6.17 25.95
CA LEU A 303 -26.59 6.02 27.33
C LEU A 303 -27.46 4.77 27.50
N ALA A 304 -28.33 4.47 26.53
CA ALA A 304 -29.21 3.31 26.58
C ALA A 304 -28.42 2.01 26.50
N LEU A 305 -27.38 1.96 25.66
CA LEU A 305 -26.51 0.78 25.57
C LEU A 305 -25.68 0.57 26.85
N LYS A 306 -25.31 1.64 27.55
CA LYS A 306 -24.65 1.54 28.86
C LYS A 306 -25.57 0.89 29.89
N GLU A 307 -26.83 1.27 29.93
CA GLU A 307 -27.83 0.67 30.81
C GLU A 307 -28.12 -0.79 30.45
N VAL A 308 -28.26 -1.10 29.15
CA VAL A 308 -28.41 -2.49 28.66
C VAL A 308 -27.26 -3.37 29.15
N LYS A 309 -26.03 -2.87 29.11
CA LYS A 309 -24.85 -3.60 29.59
C LYS A 309 -24.95 -3.91 31.08
N GLU A 310 -25.29 -2.91 31.90
CA GLU A 310 -25.38 -3.06 33.35
C GLU A 310 -26.50 -4.04 33.72
N LEU A 311 -27.67 -3.91 33.11
CA LEU A 311 -28.80 -4.82 33.27
C LEU A 311 -28.44 -6.26 32.87
N THR A 312 -27.79 -6.44 31.72
CA THR A 312 -27.39 -7.77 31.22
C THR A 312 -26.34 -8.40 32.14
N LEU A 313 -25.40 -7.62 32.69
CA LEU A 313 -24.41 -8.10 33.66
C LEU A 313 -25.06 -8.50 35.00
N MET A 314 -26.00 -7.71 35.51
CA MET A 314 -26.76 -8.04 36.72
C MET A 314 -27.56 -9.32 36.54
N PHE A 315 -28.23 -9.45 35.39
CA PHE A 315 -29.01 -10.64 35.07
C PHE A 315 -28.13 -11.88 34.95
N LEU A 316 -26.99 -11.82 34.24
CA LEU A 316 -26.02 -12.93 34.14
C LEU A 316 -25.49 -13.39 35.50
N ARG A 317 -25.25 -12.45 36.44
CA ARG A 317 -24.85 -12.79 37.81
C ARG A 317 -25.96 -13.54 38.55
N ARG A 318 -27.21 -13.11 38.36
CA ARG A 318 -28.40 -13.74 38.97
C ARG A 318 -28.66 -15.15 38.44
N ILE A 319 -28.45 -15.41 37.14
CA ILE A 319 -28.55 -16.77 36.56
C ILE A 319 -27.53 -17.71 37.20
N LYS A 320 -26.29 -17.24 37.41
CA LYS A 320 -25.22 -18.05 38.00
C LYS A 320 -25.49 -18.47 39.45
N SER A 321 -26.33 -17.72 40.17
CA SER A 321 -26.68 -17.99 41.57
C SER A 321 -27.89 -18.92 41.78
N GLY A 322 -28.60 -19.35 40.72
CA GLY A 322 -29.73 -20.29 40.85
C GLY A 322 -30.76 -20.22 39.71
N SER A 323 -31.83 -21.02 39.83
CA SER A 323 -32.96 -21.03 38.89
C SER A 323 -33.73 -19.71 38.91
N ILE A 324 -34.10 -19.17 37.74
CA ILE A 324 -34.80 -17.88 37.63
C ILE A 324 -36.28 -18.10 37.33
N PHE A 325 -37.15 -17.30 37.94
CA PHE A 325 -38.58 -17.33 37.67
C PHE A 325 -38.92 -16.69 36.33
N VAL A 326 -39.94 -17.22 35.65
CA VAL A 326 -40.43 -16.67 34.37
C VAL A 326 -40.73 -15.16 34.46
N GLY A 327 -41.31 -14.70 35.57
CA GLY A 327 -41.61 -13.28 35.79
C GLY A 327 -40.36 -12.38 35.80
N ASP A 328 -39.26 -12.82 36.41
CA ASP A 328 -38.00 -12.08 36.43
C ASP A 328 -37.37 -11.98 35.03
N VAL A 329 -37.51 -13.03 34.22
CA VAL A 329 -37.01 -13.05 32.83
C VAL A 329 -37.82 -12.13 31.93
N ILE A 330 -39.14 -12.09 32.09
CA ILE A 330 -40.01 -11.15 31.35
C ILE A 330 -39.60 -9.70 31.66
N ILE A 331 -39.51 -9.32 32.93
CA ILE A 331 -39.13 -7.95 33.34
C ILE A 331 -37.75 -7.57 32.79
N PHE A 332 -36.79 -8.50 32.83
CA PHE A 332 -35.46 -8.27 32.27
C PHE A 332 -35.53 -8.03 30.76
N LEU A 333 -36.18 -8.92 30.02
CA LEU A 333 -36.23 -8.85 28.55
C LEU A 333 -37.02 -7.63 28.06
N GLU A 334 -38.12 -7.25 28.70
CA GLU A 334 -38.90 -6.05 28.37
C GLU A 334 -38.06 -4.77 28.53
N ARG A 335 -37.27 -4.72 29.61
CA ARG A 335 -36.39 -3.57 29.88
C ARG A 335 -35.24 -3.50 28.88
N VAL A 336 -34.66 -4.65 28.52
CA VAL A 336 -33.62 -4.72 27.49
C VAL A 336 -34.18 -4.34 26.12
N GLU A 337 -35.33 -4.84 25.73
CA GLU A 337 -36.00 -4.50 24.45
C GLU A 337 -36.29 -3.00 24.34
N THR A 338 -36.87 -2.41 25.40
CA THR A 338 -37.17 -0.98 25.46
C THR A 338 -35.92 -0.13 25.31
N LEU A 339 -34.84 -0.49 26.02
CA LEU A 339 -33.59 0.25 25.94
C LEU A 339 -32.88 0.08 24.60
N LEU A 340 -32.88 -1.14 24.03
CA LEU A 340 -32.35 -1.38 22.68
C LEU A 340 -33.12 -0.56 21.63
N LYS A 341 -34.45 -0.50 21.72
CA LYS A 341 -35.29 0.32 20.83
C LYS A 341 -35.06 1.83 20.99
N SER A 342 -34.59 2.27 22.16
CA SER A 342 -34.25 3.67 22.42
C SER A 342 -32.84 4.06 21.97
N SER A 343 -31.97 3.09 21.68
CA SER A 343 -30.59 3.32 21.25
C SER A 343 -30.52 3.98 19.87
N VAL A 344 -29.78 5.08 19.78
CA VAL A 344 -29.55 5.80 18.51
C VAL A 344 -28.59 5.01 17.63
N ASP A 345 -27.58 4.37 18.22
CA ASP A 345 -26.61 3.55 17.48
C ASP A 345 -27.27 2.31 16.85
N LEU A 346 -28.28 1.72 17.52
CA LEU A 346 -29.01 0.56 17.00
C LEU A 346 -29.94 0.93 15.83
N LYS A 347 -30.61 2.09 15.91
CA LYS A 347 -31.45 2.61 14.81
C LYS A 347 -30.63 2.95 13.56
N ASN A 348 -29.43 3.49 13.76
CA ASN A 348 -28.52 3.79 12.65
C ASN A 348 -28.00 2.52 11.96
N ASP A 349 -27.79 1.43 12.73
CA ASP A 349 -27.39 0.12 12.18
C ASP A 349 -28.57 -0.58 11.44
N GLU A 350 -29.83 -0.43 11.86
CA GLU A 350 -31.02 -0.97 11.16
C GLU A 350 -31.28 -0.29 9.81
N HIS A 351 -31.16 1.04 9.73
CA HIS A 351 -31.34 1.79 8.48
C HIS A 351 -30.23 1.57 7.44
N SER A 352 -29.08 1.01 7.85
CA SER A 352 -27.97 0.67 6.93
C SER A 352 -28.15 -0.67 6.20
N LEU A 353 -29.21 -1.42 6.54
CA LEU A 353 -29.53 -2.74 5.99
C LEU A 353 -30.80 -2.76 5.11
N SER A 354 -31.59 -1.67 5.12
CA SER A 354 -32.72 -1.42 4.22
C SER A 354 -32.26 -0.61 3.01
#